data_AF-A0A916PB63-F1
#
_entry.id   AF-A0A916PB63-F1
#
_cell.length_a   1.000
_cell.length_b   1.000
_cell.length_c   1.000
_cell.angle_alpha   90.00
_cell.angle_beta   90.00
_cell.angle_gamma   90.00
#
_symmetry.space_group_name_H-M   'P 1'
#
loop_
_entity.id
_entity.type
_entity.pdbx_description
1 polymer ?
#
loop_
_entity_poly.entity_id
_entity_poly.type
_entity_poly.pdbx_seq_one_letter_code
_entity_poly.pdbx_strand_id
1 'polypeptide(L)'
;MAGNLARPTGLESRDAETLKRSVIIRLADRFLRTSQDYNGDRLFTVSNNKRMMTPLLLVMIAVGGTDILFAFDSIPALFGLTQNVYLVFAATAFSLLGLRQLYFLIDGLLDRLVYLSYGLAVILGFIGVKLMLEALHDNKIPFINGGKPVPTVEVSTTQSLTVIIIVLLITTAASFWSARGRAQNAMARARRYATAYLDLHYETESAERDKIFTALLAAERQINTLPTKYRMQPGQDDDLMTLLCRAHAARDAHM
;
A
#
# COMPACT_ATOMS: atom_id res chain seq x y z
N MET A 1 27.27 37.15 26.57
CA MET A 1 27.43 35.70 26.77
C MET A 1 26.15 35.03 26.28
N ALA A 2 26.24 34.24 25.22
CA ALA A 2 25.11 33.62 24.55
C ALA A 2 24.51 32.49 25.39
N GLY A 3 23.18 32.31 25.33
CA GLY A 3 22.45 31.29 26.08
C GLY A 3 21.11 30.96 25.43
N ASN A 4 21.20 30.31 24.28
CA ASN A 4 20.22 29.49 23.56
C ASN A 4 18.81 29.31 24.19
N LEU A 5 17.79 29.86 23.52
CA LEU A 5 16.38 29.50 23.69
C LEU A 5 15.91 28.69 22.47
N ALA A 6 16.13 27.38 22.49
CA ALA A 6 15.53 26.45 21.54
C ALA A 6 14.19 25.95 22.12
N ARG A 7 13.09 26.42 21.52
CA ARG A 7 11.71 25.99 21.80
C ARG A 7 11.45 24.63 21.13
N PRO A 8 10.71 23.70 21.76
CA PRO A 8 10.52 22.35 21.23
C PRO A 8 9.46 22.35 20.12
N THR A 9 9.86 22.05 18.88
CA THR A 9 9.00 21.95 17.69
C THR A 9 8.48 20.52 17.41
N GLY A 10 8.48 19.64 18.41
CA GLY A 10 8.19 18.20 18.23
C GLY A 10 6.87 17.68 18.82
N LEU A 11 6.10 18.50 19.56
CA LEU A 11 4.90 18.03 20.26
C LEU A 11 3.61 18.22 19.42
N GLU A 12 3.47 19.33 18.70
CA GLU A 12 2.28 19.60 17.88
C GLU A 12 2.13 18.63 16.68
N SER A 13 3.24 18.17 16.11
CA SER A 13 3.21 17.22 14.99
C SER A 13 2.78 15.81 15.41
N ARG A 14 3.13 15.39 16.64
CA ARG A 14 2.81 14.05 17.16
C ARG A 14 1.35 13.95 17.59
N ASP A 15 0.79 15.04 18.13
CA ASP A 15 -0.62 15.11 18.50
C ASP A 15 -1.52 15.16 17.25
N ALA A 16 -1.13 15.92 16.22
CA ALA A 16 -1.86 15.96 14.95
C ALA A 16 -1.87 14.60 14.21
N GLU A 17 -0.76 13.87 14.21
CA GLU A 17 -0.71 12.50 13.66
C GLU A 17 -1.57 11.52 14.47
N THR A 18 -1.50 11.59 15.80
CA THR A 18 -2.29 10.70 16.68
C THR A 18 -3.78 10.95 16.50
N LEU A 19 -4.19 12.21 16.37
CA LEU A 19 -5.58 12.59 16.10
C LEU A 19 -6.04 12.12 14.71
N LYS A 20 -5.23 12.31 13.66
CA LYS A 20 -5.54 11.78 12.32
C LYS A 20 -5.69 10.27 12.33
N ARG A 21 -4.77 9.54 12.99
CA ARG A 21 -4.84 8.08 13.13
C ARG A 21 -6.12 7.65 13.84
N SER A 22 -6.52 8.36 14.90
CA SER A 22 -7.74 8.08 15.66
C SER A 22 -9.04 8.34 14.87
N VAL A 23 -9.05 9.35 13.99
CA VAL A 23 -10.18 9.64 13.08
C VAL A 23 -10.23 8.62 11.95
N ILE A 24 -9.09 8.27 11.35
CA ILE A 24 -9.01 7.25 10.30
C ILE A 24 -9.43 5.87 10.85
N ILE A 25 -8.99 5.50 12.06
CA ILE A 25 -9.42 4.27 12.73
C ILE A 25 -10.92 4.30 12.99
N ARG A 26 -11.49 5.41 13.48
CA ARG A 26 -12.95 5.54 13.70
C ARG A 26 -13.76 5.52 12.40
N LEU A 27 -13.21 6.08 11.32
CA LEU A 27 -13.87 6.10 10.02
C LEU A 27 -13.78 4.72 9.36
N ALA A 28 -12.63 4.05 9.49
CA ALA A 28 -12.43 2.67 9.09
C ALA A 28 -13.39 1.78 9.87
N ASP A 29 -13.47 1.85 11.19
CA ASP A 29 -14.38 1.04 12.03
C ASP A 29 -15.87 1.35 11.74
N ARG A 30 -16.20 2.59 11.34
CA ARG A 30 -17.56 2.98 10.94
C ARG A 30 -17.94 2.44 9.56
N PHE A 31 -16.99 2.33 8.62
CA PHE A 31 -17.21 1.78 7.28
C PHE A 31 -17.05 0.25 7.25
N LEU A 32 -16.23 -0.27 8.16
CA LEU A 32 -15.92 -1.68 8.38
C LEU A 32 -16.69 -2.16 9.60
N ARG A 33 -17.98 -2.46 9.43
CA ARG A 33 -18.70 -3.33 10.38
C ARG A 33 -18.18 -4.76 10.21
N THR A 34 -16.92 -4.99 10.54
CA THR A 34 -16.30 -6.30 10.51
C THR A 34 -16.66 -6.99 11.82
N SER A 35 -17.47 -8.04 11.73
CA SER A 35 -17.57 -9.02 12.82
C SER A 35 -16.15 -9.49 13.15
N GLN A 36 -15.72 -9.34 14.41
CA GLN A 36 -14.39 -9.77 14.87
C GLN A 36 -14.19 -11.29 14.71
N ASP A 37 -15.27 -12.05 14.50
CA ASP A 37 -15.22 -13.47 14.18
C ASP A 37 -14.96 -13.73 12.69
N TYR A 38 -13.70 -14.01 12.37
CA TYR A 38 -13.28 -14.58 11.09
C TYR A 38 -13.61 -16.09 11.04
N ASN A 39 -14.87 -16.42 10.76
CA ASN A 39 -15.29 -17.80 10.50
C ASN A 39 -15.19 -18.12 9.00
N GLY A 40 -13.98 -18.55 8.58
CA GLY A 40 -13.64 -19.27 7.34
C GLY A 40 -14.55 -19.11 6.11
N ASP A 41 -14.00 -18.51 5.05
CA ASP A 41 -14.48 -18.49 3.64
C ASP A 41 -15.93 -18.03 3.37
N ARG A 42 -16.71 -17.68 4.40
CA ARG A 42 -18.09 -17.22 4.24
C ARG A 42 -18.12 -15.74 3.87
N LEU A 43 -18.85 -15.39 2.82
CA LEU A 43 -19.05 -13.99 2.37
C LEU A 43 -20.00 -13.19 3.28
N PHE A 44 -20.85 -13.90 4.03
CA PHE A 44 -21.78 -13.33 5.00
C PHE A 44 -21.71 -14.14 6.29
N THR A 45 -21.60 -13.46 7.42
CA THR A 45 -21.68 -14.09 8.74
C THR A 45 -22.88 -13.52 9.51
N VAL A 46 -23.49 -14.34 10.36
CA VAL A 46 -24.57 -13.88 11.25
C VAL A 46 -23.96 -13.75 12.63
N SER A 47 -23.87 -12.51 13.12
CA SER A 47 -23.42 -12.19 14.48
C SER A 47 -24.48 -11.31 15.14
N ASN A 48 -24.89 -11.65 16.37
CA ASN A 48 -25.97 -10.98 17.11
C ASN A 48 -27.29 -10.86 16.33
N ASN A 49 -27.74 -11.96 15.73
CA ASN A 49 -29.02 -12.06 14.99
C ASN A 49 -29.17 -11.05 13.82
N LYS A 50 -28.04 -10.50 13.33
CA LYS A 50 -27.97 -9.62 12.17
C LYS A 50 -26.97 -10.17 11.15
N ARG A 51 -27.34 -10.10 9.87
CA ARG A 51 -26.45 -10.50 8.76
C ARG A 51 -25.39 -9.42 8.56
N MET A 52 -24.12 -9.76 8.78
CA MET A 52 -22.96 -8.89 8.64
C MET A 52 -22.15 -9.33 7.41
N MET A 53 -21.58 -8.37 6.66
CA MET A 53 -20.62 -8.66 5.60
C MET A 53 -19.29 -9.07 6.23
N THR A 54 -18.64 -10.10 5.67
CA THR A 54 -17.31 -10.49 6.14
C THR A 54 -16.23 -9.61 5.52
N PRO A 55 -15.05 -9.50 6.16
CA PRO A 55 -13.89 -8.81 5.58
C PRO A 55 -13.53 -9.31 4.17
N LEU A 56 -13.75 -10.61 3.90
CA LEU A 56 -13.49 -11.22 2.59
C LEU A 56 -14.33 -10.59 1.47
N LEU A 57 -15.63 -10.37 1.72
CA LEU A 57 -16.54 -9.76 0.74
C LEU A 57 -16.15 -8.31 0.47
N LEU A 58 -15.71 -7.58 1.49
CA LEU A 58 -15.20 -6.22 1.30
C LEU A 58 -13.94 -6.20 0.43
N VAL A 59 -12.97 -7.07 0.70
CA VAL A 59 -11.75 -7.18 -0.13
C VAL A 59 -12.12 -7.53 -1.57
N MET A 60 -13.05 -8.46 -1.78
CA MET A 60 -13.53 -8.83 -3.12
C MET A 60 -14.15 -7.64 -3.86
N ILE A 61 -15.00 -6.84 -3.19
CA ILE A 61 -15.60 -5.64 -3.76
C ILE A 61 -14.54 -4.58 -4.06
N ALA A 62 -13.58 -4.36 -3.15
CA ALA A 62 -12.52 -3.37 -3.33
C ALA A 62 -11.61 -3.72 -4.52
N VAL A 63 -11.21 -4.99 -4.64
CA VAL A 63 -10.40 -5.49 -5.76
C VAL A 63 -11.17 -5.39 -7.07
N GLY A 64 -12.37 -5.97 -7.15
CA GLY A 64 -13.17 -5.92 -8.38
C GLY A 64 -13.57 -4.51 -8.78
N GLY A 65 -13.82 -3.62 -7.81
CA GLY A 65 -14.07 -2.21 -8.04
C GLY A 65 -12.84 -1.46 -8.58
N THR A 66 -11.65 -1.78 -8.07
CA THR A 66 -10.39 -1.20 -8.56
C THR A 66 -10.12 -1.60 -10.01
N ASP A 67 -10.38 -2.85 -10.37
CA ASP A 67 -10.23 -3.33 -11.76
C ASP A 67 -11.18 -2.59 -12.72
N ILE A 68 -12.44 -2.36 -12.30
CA ILE A 68 -13.40 -1.57 -13.10
C ILE A 68 -12.93 -0.12 -13.26
N LEU A 69 -12.40 0.50 -12.20
CA LEU A 69 -11.85 1.86 -12.27
C LEU A 69 -10.64 1.93 -13.22
N PHE A 70 -9.79 0.90 -13.23
CA PHE A 70 -8.68 0.78 -14.19
C PHE A 70 -9.17 0.58 -15.63
N ALA A 71 -10.27 -0.14 -15.82
CA ALA A 71 -10.89 -0.32 -17.13
C ALA A 71 -11.39 1.01 -17.72
N PHE A 72 -11.78 1.97 -16.88
CA PHE A 72 -12.28 3.27 -17.34
C PHE A 72 -11.26 4.07 -18.15
N ASP A 73 -9.98 4.02 -17.77
CA ASP A 73 -8.89 4.68 -18.51
C ASP A 73 -8.29 3.79 -19.61
N SER A 74 -8.16 2.50 -19.33
CA SER A 74 -7.53 1.56 -20.27
C SER A 74 -8.41 1.17 -21.45
N ILE A 75 -9.75 1.19 -21.33
CA ILE A 75 -10.66 0.90 -22.45
C ILE A 75 -10.57 1.97 -23.54
N PRO A 76 -10.72 3.28 -23.24
CA PRO A 76 -10.54 4.32 -24.26
C PRO A 76 -9.15 4.27 -24.92
N ALA A 77 -8.11 4.02 -24.13
CA ALA A 77 -6.75 3.88 -24.66
C ALA A 77 -6.61 2.67 -25.60
N LEU A 78 -7.17 1.51 -25.24
CA LEU A 78 -7.16 0.30 -26.08
C LEU A 78 -7.93 0.52 -27.38
N PHE A 79 -9.10 1.16 -27.34
CA PHE A 79 -9.86 1.52 -28.55
C PHE A 79 -9.12 2.51 -29.44
N GLY A 80 -8.23 3.33 -28.87
CA GLY A 80 -7.31 4.17 -29.64
C GLY A 80 -6.27 3.38 -30.44
N LEU A 81 -5.91 2.16 -30.01
CA LEU A 81 -4.95 1.28 -30.68
C LEU A 81 -5.60 0.23 -31.58
N THR A 82 -6.79 -0.27 -31.23
CA THR A 82 -7.50 -1.29 -31.98
C THR A 82 -9.00 -1.06 -31.97
N GLN A 83 -9.63 -1.18 -33.14
CA GLN A 83 -11.09 -1.09 -33.28
C GLN A 83 -11.78 -2.45 -33.05
N ASN A 84 -11.01 -3.52 -32.86
CA ASN A 84 -11.57 -4.85 -32.69
C ASN A 84 -12.02 -5.09 -31.24
N VAL A 85 -13.33 -5.00 -31.02
CA VAL A 85 -13.98 -5.24 -29.72
C VAL A 85 -13.65 -6.62 -29.14
N TYR A 86 -13.48 -7.64 -29.99
CA TYR A 86 -13.10 -8.98 -29.54
C TYR A 86 -11.74 -8.98 -28.85
N LEU A 87 -10.75 -8.24 -29.36
CA LEU A 87 -9.42 -8.14 -28.74
C LEU A 87 -9.48 -7.40 -27.40
N VAL A 88 -10.28 -6.33 -27.31
CA VAL A 88 -10.47 -5.56 -26.07
C VAL A 88 -11.14 -6.42 -25.00
N PHE A 89 -12.21 -7.15 -25.36
CA PHE A 89 -12.92 -8.05 -24.46
C PHE A 89 -12.02 -9.21 -24.02
N ALA A 90 -11.32 -9.86 -24.95
CA ALA A 90 -10.43 -10.98 -24.65
C ALA A 90 -9.26 -10.56 -23.74
N ALA A 91 -8.63 -9.42 -23.99
CA ALA A 91 -7.52 -8.92 -23.17
C ALA A 91 -7.97 -8.61 -21.73
N THR A 92 -9.12 -7.96 -21.57
CA THR A 92 -9.69 -7.63 -20.25
C THR A 92 -10.11 -8.90 -19.49
N ALA A 93 -10.78 -9.84 -20.18
CA ALA A 93 -11.15 -11.12 -19.60
C ALA A 93 -9.91 -11.93 -19.16
N PHE A 94 -8.85 -11.97 -19.98
CA PHE A 94 -7.61 -12.65 -19.64
C PHE A 94 -6.90 -12.02 -18.43
N SER A 95 -6.92 -10.69 -18.33
CA SER A 95 -6.40 -9.96 -17.17
C SER A 95 -7.09 -10.37 -15.86
N LEU A 96 -8.40 -10.60 -15.89
CA LEU A 96 -9.17 -11.05 -14.72
C LEU A 96 -8.95 -12.54 -14.40
N LEU A 97 -8.81 -13.40 -15.41
CA LEU A 97 -8.64 -14.85 -15.21
C LEU A 97 -7.28 -15.21 -14.57
N GLY A 98 -6.21 -14.45 -14.86
CA GLY A 98 -4.87 -14.70 -14.32
C GLY A 98 -4.66 -14.26 -12.86
N LEU A 99 -5.66 -13.62 -12.26
CA LEU A 99 -5.51 -12.84 -11.04
C LEU A 99 -5.13 -13.70 -9.81
N ARG A 100 -5.70 -14.91 -9.67
CA ARG A 100 -5.42 -15.80 -8.51
C ARG A 100 -3.95 -16.25 -8.47
N GLN A 101 -3.41 -16.71 -9.60
CA GLN A 101 -2.00 -17.11 -9.69
C GLN A 101 -1.08 -15.90 -9.52
N LEU A 102 -1.46 -14.76 -10.10
CA LEU A 102 -0.66 -13.55 -10.02
C LEU A 102 -0.63 -12.99 -8.61
N TYR A 103 -1.70 -13.07 -7.82
CA TYR A 103 -1.69 -12.63 -6.42
C TYR A 103 -0.65 -13.35 -5.57
N PHE A 104 -0.49 -14.66 -5.75
CA PHE A 104 0.54 -15.41 -5.02
C PHE A 104 1.95 -14.94 -5.39
N LEU A 105 2.20 -14.66 -6.67
CA LEU A 105 3.48 -14.13 -7.14
C LEU A 105 3.72 -12.69 -6.67
N ILE A 106 2.68 -11.86 -6.76
CA ILE A 106 2.70 -10.44 -6.40
C ILE A 106 2.88 -10.26 -4.90
N ASP A 107 2.31 -11.11 -4.04
CA ASP A 107 2.47 -10.99 -2.57
C ASP A 107 3.96 -10.97 -2.17
N GLY A 108 4.75 -11.90 -2.70
CA GLY A 108 6.21 -11.92 -2.46
C GLY A 108 7.00 -10.83 -3.20
N LEU A 109 6.42 -10.27 -4.27
CA LEU A 109 7.04 -9.23 -5.08
C LEU A 109 6.75 -7.83 -4.54
N LEU A 110 5.54 -7.55 -4.03
CA LEU A 110 5.12 -6.29 -3.41
C LEU A 110 6.04 -5.91 -2.26
N ASP A 111 6.43 -6.90 -1.46
CA ASP A 111 7.44 -6.73 -0.41
C ASP A 111 8.75 -6.11 -0.96
N ARG A 112 9.12 -6.37 -2.20
CA ARG A 112 10.33 -5.80 -2.83
C ARG A 112 10.06 -4.48 -3.55
N LEU A 113 8.81 -4.06 -3.78
CA LEU A 113 8.44 -2.88 -4.58
C LEU A 113 8.09 -1.60 -3.75
N VAL A 114 8.78 -1.37 -2.64
CA VAL A 114 8.55 -0.20 -1.75
C VAL A 114 8.66 1.17 -2.43
N TYR A 115 9.50 1.33 -3.46
CA TYR A 115 9.64 2.63 -4.14
C TYR A 115 8.73 2.82 -5.36
N LEU A 116 7.90 1.82 -5.71
CA LEU A 116 7.03 1.89 -6.88
C LEU A 116 6.02 3.03 -6.79
N SER A 117 5.43 3.26 -5.61
CA SER A 117 4.46 4.35 -5.40
C SER A 117 5.07 5.72 -5.66
N TYR A 118 6.33 5.93 -5.29
CA TYR A 118 7.06 7.16 -5.59
C TYR A 118 7.34 7.29 -7.10
N GLY A 119 7.71 6.19 -7.75
CA GLY A 119 7.88 6.15 -9.21
C GLY A 119 6.61 6.52 -9.96
N LEU A 120 5.47 5.94 -9.55
CA LEU A 120 4.16 6.26 -10.10
C LEU A 120 3.80 7.73 -9.89
N ALA A 121 4.04 8.30 -8.70
CA ALA A 121 3.77 9.72 -8.46
C ALA A 121 4.58 10.64 -9.39
N VAL A 122 5.86 10.32 -9.62
CA VAL A 122 6.71 11.06 -10.57
C VAL A 122 6.18 10.94 -12.00
N ILE A 123 5.79 9.74 -12.43
CA ILE A 123 5.23 9.50 -13.76
C ILE A 123 3.91 10.25 -13.95
N LEU A 124 2.99 10.17 -12.99
CA LEU A 124 1.71 10.88 -13.03
C LEU A 124 1.92 12.39 -13.05
N GLY A 125 2.84 12.91 -12.23
CA GLY A 125 3.21 14.32 -12.25
C GLY A 125 3.75 14.75 -13.61
N PHE A 126 4.65 13.95 -14.20
CA PHE A 126 5.21 14.20 -15.52
C PHE A 126 4.15 14.18 -16.62
N ILE A 127 3.29 13.16 -16.65
CA ILE A 127 2.19 13.06 -17.61
C ILE A 127 1.20 14.21 -17.43
N GLY A 128 0.84 14.56 -16.19
CA GLY A 128 -0.06 15.68 -15.89
C GLY A 128 0.49 17.01 -16.39
N VAL A 129 1.77 17.29 -16.14
CA VAL A 129 2.44 18.50 -16.65
C VAL A 129 2.48 18.48 -18.18
N LYS A 130 2.78 17.33 -18.80
CA LYS A 130 2.75 17.19 -20.25
C LYS A 130 1.37 17.49 -20.83
N LEU A 131 0.30 16.89 -20.28
CA LEU A 131 -1.06 17.11 -20.76
C LEU A 131 -1.48 18.58 -20.63
N MET A 132 -1.04 19.27 -19.56
CA MET A 132 -1.27 20.69 -19.39
C MET A 132 -0.54 21.52 -20.46
N LEU A 133 0.74 21.21 -20.72
CA LEU A 133 1.54 21.87 -21.75
C LEU A 133 0.97 21.65 -23.16
N GLU A 134 0.55 20.42 -23.48
CA GLU A 134 -0.10 20.07 -24.75
C GLU A 134 -1.40 20.85 -24.93
N ALA A 135 -2.24 20.92 -23.90
CA ALA A 135 -3.48 21.70 -23.92
C ALA A 135 -3.25 23.22 -24.07
N LEU A 136 -2.15 23.74 -23.50
CA LEU A 136 -1.70 25.12 -23.68
C LEU A 136 -1.14 25.38 -25.10
N HIS A 137 -0.58 24.36 -25.73
CA HIS A 137 0.00 24.44 -27.07
C HIS A 137 -1.09 24.39 -28.16
N ASP A 138 -2.03 23.45 -28.03
CA ASP A 138 -3.20 23.30 -28.91
C ASP A 138 -4.35 24.28 -28.54
N ASN A 139 -4.08 25.21 -27.62
CA ASN A 139 -5.05 26.10 -27.00
C ASN A 139 -5.88 26.92 -28.01
N LYS A 140 -7.18 26.60 -28.09
CA LYS A 140 -8.22 27.35 -28.84
C LYS A 140 -9.14 28.16 -27.93
N ILE A 141 -8.76 28.37 -26.67
CA ILE A 141 -9.61 28.99 -25.67
C ILE A 141 -9.35 30.52 -25.68
N PRO A 142 -10.36 31.37 -25.94
CA PRO A 142 -10.17 32.81 -26.14
C PRO A 142 -9.69 33.58 -24.89
N PHE A 143 -9.78 32.99 -23.70
CA PHE A 143 -9.38 33.61 -22.42
C PHE A 143 -7.88 33.45 -22.10
N ILE A 144 -7.19 32.49 -22.71
CA ILE A 144 -5.77 32.22 -22.50
C ILE A 144 -5.01 32.60 -23.77
N ASN A 145 -4.08 33.56 -23.69
CA ASN A 145 -3.26 34.06 -24.80
C ASN A 145 -4.05 34.46 -26.07
N GLY A 146 -5.29 34.94 -25.89
CA GLY A 146 -6.15 35.38 -27.00
C GLY A 146 -6.48 34.29 -28.04
N GLY A 147 -6.43 33.01 -27.66
CA GLY A 147 -6.67 31.88 -28.57
C GLY A 147 -5.57 31.64 -29.60
N LYS A 148 -4.36 32.20 -29.39
CA LYS A 148 -3.19 31.93 -30.24
C LYS A 148 -2.29 30.86 -29.60
N PRO A 149 -1.76 29.91 -30.38
CA PRO A 149 -0.78 28.94 -29.90
C PRO A 149 0.44 29.66 -29.31
N VAL A 150 0.86 29.27 -28.12
CA VAL A 150 2.13 29.72 -27.53
C VAL A 150 3.22 28.79 -28.07
N PRO A 151 4.32 29.29 -28.65
CA PRO A 151 5.43 28.44 -29.09
C PRO A 151 6.13 27.90 -27.84
N THR A 152 5.74 26.70 -27.41
CA THR A 152 6.44 25.97 -26.34
C THR A 152 7.27 24.84 -26.95
N VAL A 153 8.16 24.24 -26.18
CA VAL A 153 9.03 23.17 -26.66
C VAL A 153 8.17 21.95 -27.03
N GLU A 154 8.25 21.48 -28.27
CA GLU A 154 7.58 20.24 -28.70
C GLU A 154 8.11 19.05 -27.91
N VAL A 155 7.35 18.59 -26.92
CA VAL A 155 7.68 17.37 -26.18
C VAL A 155 7.15 16.17 -26.96
N SER A 156 7.99 15.65 -27.86
CA SER A 156 7.67 14.46 -28.64
C SER A 156 7.23 13.29 -27.75
N THR A 157 6.21 12.55 -28.18
CA THR A 157 5.72 11.31 -27.53
C THR A 157 6.87 10.33 -27.25
N THR A 158 7.85 10.25 -28.13
CA THR A 158 9.04 9.41 -27.97
C THR A 158 9.90 9.83 -26.77
N GLN A 159 10.08 11.14 -26.56
CA GLN A 159 10.82 11.65 -25.39
C GLN A 159 10.08 11.36 -24.09
N SER A 160 8.75 11.55 -24.09
CA SER A 160 7.92 11.25 -22.93
C SER A 160 7.97 9.78 -22.55
N LEU A 161 7.84 8.90 -23.53
CA LEU A 161 7.91 7.46 -23.34
C LEU A 161 9.29 7.06 -22.78
N THR A 162 10.36 7.67 -23.28
CA THR A 162 11.72 7.42 -22.82
C THR A 162 11.89 7.80 -21.34
N VAL A 163 11.39 8.97 -20.93
CA VAL A 163 11.42 9.40 -19.53
C VAL A 163 10.65 8.43 -18.64
N ILE A 164 9.45 8.00 -19.05
CA ILE A 164 8.64 7.04 -18.29
C ILE A 164 9.39 5.72 -18.12
N ILE A 165 9.97 5.18 -19.19
CA ILE A 165 10.75 3.93 -19.15
C ILE A 165 11.96 4.05 -18.21
N ILE A 166 12.69 5.16 -18.28
CA ILE A 166 13.86 5.41 -17.42
C ILE A 166 13.42 5.47 -15.95
N VAL A 167 12.36 6.22 -15.63
CA VAL A 167 11.85 6.32 -14.27
C VAL A 167 11.43 4.96 -13.76
N LEU A 168 10.67 4.17 -14.54
CA LEU A 168 10.24 2.83 -14.17
C LEU A 168 11.42 1.88 -13.92
N LEU A 169 12.44 1.91 -14.78
CA LEU A 169 13.64 1.09 -14.61
C LEU A 169 14.39 1.46 -13.34
N ILE A 170 14.64 2.75 -13.11
CA ILE A 170 15.33 3.23 -11.92
C ILE A 170 14.55 2.86 -10.66
N THR A 171 13.23 3.10 -10.63
CA THR A 171 12.41 2.81 -9.45
C THR A 171 12.32 1.32 -9.17
N THR A 172 12.21 0.49 -10.21
CA THR A 172 12.16 -0.96 -10.06
C THR A 172 13.50 -1.52 -9.58
N ALA A 173 14.61 -1.08 -10.17
CA ALA A 173 15.95 -1.50 -9.76
C ALA A 173 16.28 -1.02 -8.34
N ALA A 174 16.00 0.24 -8.02
CA ALA A 174 16.17 0.79 -6.69
C ALA A 174 15.32 0.05 -5.67
N SER A 175 14.09 -0.33 -6.03
CA SER A 175 13.22 -1.07 -5.13
C SER A 175 13.72 -2.49 -4.88
N PHE A 176 14.17 -3.20 -5.93
CA PHE A 176 14.73 -4.54 -5.78
C PHE A 176 15.99 -4.57 -4.92
N TRP A 177 16.86 -3.56 -5.04
CA TRP A 177 18.09 -3.46 -4.24
C TRP A 177 17.91 -2.80 -2.86
N SER A 178 16.74 -2.22 -2.57
CA SER A 178 16.53 -1.49 -1.31
C SER A 178 16.50 -2.39 -0.09
N ALA A 179 17.54 -2.32 0.74
CA ALA A 179 17.56 -2.94 2.06
C ALA A 179 16.50 -2.35 3.01
N ARG A 180 16.03 -1.12 2.74
CA ARG A 180 15.02 -0.42 3.54
C ARG A 180 13.65 -1.08 3.43
N GLY A 181 13.32 -1.65 2.26
CA GLY A 181 12.05 -2.36 2.07
C GLY A 181 12.02 -3.68 2.85
N ARG A 182 13.13 -4.43 2.84
CA ARG A 182 13.28 -5.64 3.66
C ARG A 182 13.08 -5.36 5.16
N ALA A 183 13.55 -4.20 5.63
CA ALA A 183 13.38 -3.78 7.01
C ALA A 183 11.92 -3.50 7.37
N GLN A 184 11.23 -2.70 6.56
CA GLN A 184 9.82 -2.38 6.78
C GLN A 184 8.92 -3.63 6.76
N ASN A 185 9.18 -4.57 5.84
CA ASN A 185 8.37 -5.79 5.78
C ASN A 185 8.65 -6.74 6.94
N ALA A 186 9.91 -6.86 7.36
CA ALA A 186 10.25 -7.67 8.53
C ALA A 186 9.56 -7.13 9.79
N MET A 187 9.55 -5.80 9.96
CA MET A 187 8.80 -5.11 11.03
C MET A 187 7.29 -5.33 10.91
N ALA A 188 6.71 -5.21 9.72
CA ALA A 188 5.28 -5.44 9.49
C ALA A 188 4.86 -6.89 9.78
N ARG A 189 5.69 -7.87 9.38
CA ARG A 189 5.50 -9.29 9.69
C ARG A 189 5.56 -9.56 11.19
N ALA A 190 6.58 -9.03 11.87
CA ALA A 190 6.69 -9.16 13.33
C ALA A 190 5.46 -8.58 14.04
N ARG A 191 4.97 -7.41 13.62
CA ARG A 191 3.74 -6.81 14.15
C ARG A 191 2.53 -7.73 13.96
N ARG A 192 2.36 -8.27 12.75
CA ARG A 192 1.24 -9.15 12.41
C ARG A 192 1.22 -10.41 13.27
N TYR A 193 2.38 -11.08 13.43
CA TYR A 193 2.48 -12.27 14.28
C TYR A 193 2.30 -11.95 15.76
N ALA A 194 2.80 -10.81 16.24
CA ALA A 194 2.60 -10.38 17.63
C ALA A 194 1.13 -10.11 17.94
N THR A 195 0.43 -9.39 17.06
CA THR A 195 -1.01 -9.16 17.20
C THR A 195 -1.78 -10.48 17.12
N ALA A 196 -1.49 -11.35 16.15
CA ALA A 196 -2.16 -12.65 16.02
C ALA A 196 -1.94 -13.56 17.23
N TYR A 197 -0.75 -13.49 17.86
CA TYR A 197 -0.46 -14.23 19.08
C TYR A 197 -1.26 -13.70 20.27
N LEU A 198 -1.40 -12.37 20.39
CA LEU A 198 -2.11 -11.70 21.48
C LEU A 198 -3.65 -11.80 21.38
N ASP A 199 -4.20 -11.86 20.16
CA ASP A 199 -5.66 -12.00 19.93
C ASP A 199 -6.17 -13.44 20.09
N LEU A 200 -5.26 -14.41 20.25
CA LEU A 200 -5.63 -15.81 20.28
C LEU A 200 -6.43 -16.15 21.54
N HIS A 201 -7.67 -16.62 21.37
CA HIS A 201 -8.51 -17.06 22.49
C HIS A 201 -7.90 -18.25 23.23
N TYR A 202 -8.06 -18.26 24.56
CA TYR A 202 -7.44 -19.23 25.48
C TYR A 202 -7.67 -20.71 25.11
N GLU A 203 -8.75 -21.00 24.37
CA GLU A 203 -9.21 -22.32 23.90
C GLU A 203 -8.45 -22.88 22.69
N THR A 204 -7.54 -22.12 22.08
CA THR A 204 -6.78 -22.60 20.92
C THR A 204 -5.76 -23.68 21.29
N GLU A 205 -5.64 -24.69 20.43
CA GLU A 205 -4.73 -25.82 20.60
C GLU A 205 -3.30 -25.30 20.84
N SER A 206 -2.62 -25.80 21.89
CA SER A 206 -1.26 -25.34 22.26
C SER A 206 -0.29 -25.36 21.08
N ALA A 207 -0.47 -26.32 20.17
CA ALA A 207 0.32 -26.46 18.95
C ALA A 207 0.17 -25.28 17.97
N GLU A 208 -0.97 -24.60 17.92
CA GLU A 208 -1.20 -23.45 17.03
C GLU A 208 -0.56 -22.17 17.58
N ARG A 209 -0.65 -21.96 18.91
CA ARG A 209 0.08 -20.89 19.62
C ARG A 209 1.58 -20.97 19.38
N ASP A 210 2.15 -22.17 19.50
CA ASP A 210 3.58 -22.41 19.31
C ASP A 210 4.03 -22.10 17.88
N LYS A 211 3.21 -22.45 16.87
CA LYS A 211 3.50 -22.13 15.47
C LYS A 211 3.57 -20.63 15.23
N ILE A 212 2.59 -19.86 15.72
CA ILE A 212 2.55 -18.40 15.55
C ILE A 212 3.72 -17.75 16.27
N PHE A 213 4.02 -18.18 17.50
CA PHE A 213 5.15 -17.63 18.26
C PHE A 213 6.50 -17.95 17.61
N THR A 214 6.66 -19.14 17.03
CA THR A 214 7.86 -19.50 16.27
C THR A 214 8.03 -18.61 15.03
N ALA A 215 6.92 -18.30 14.33
CA ALA A 215 6.94 -17.37 13.20
C ALA A 215 7.27 -15.94 13.63
N LEU A 216 6.82 -15.51 14.81
CA LEU A 216 7.18 -14.23 15.42
C LEU A 216 8.70 -14.13 15.67
N LEU A 217 9.28 -15.14 16.32
CA LEU A 217 10.73 -15.20 16.58
C LEU A 217 11.55 -15.20 15.29
N ALA A 218 11.08 -15.88 14.24
CA ALA A 218 11.73 -15.87 12.93
C ALA A 218 11.74 -14.46 12.31
N ALA A 219 10.63 -13.72 12.43
CA ALA A 219 10.53 -12.33 11.97
C ALA A 219 11.46 -11.40 12.77
N GLU A 220 11.54 -11.55 14.10
CA GLU A 220 12.46 -10.77 14.94
C GLU A 220 13.94 -11.02 14.59
N ARG A 221 14.33 -12.27 14.37
CA ARG A 221 15.69 -12.61 13.91
C ARG A 221 16.01 -11.93 12.58
N GLN A 222 15.04 -11.91 11.66
CA GLN A 222 15.19 -11.23 10.39
C GLN A 222 15.46 -9.73 10.58
N ILE A 223 14.78 -9.07 11.53
CA ILE A 223 15.03 -7.66 11.86
C ILE A 223 16.45 -7.46 12.42
N ASN A 224 16.91 -8.36 13.28
CA ASN A 224 18.24 -8.26 13.91
C ASN A 224 19.40 -8.43 12.92
N THR A 225 19.21 -9.19 11.84
CA THR A 225 20.21 -9.35 10.78
C THR A 225 20.38 -8.12 9.88
N LEU A 226 19.50 -7.12 9.98
CA LEU A 226 19.59 -5.89 9.19
C LEU A 226 20.76 -5.00 9.67
N PRO A 227 21.33 -4.16 8.77
CA PRO A 227 22.31 -3.16 9.15
C PRO A 227 21.75 -2.24 10.24
N THR A 228 22.59 -1.77 11.17
CA THR A 228 22.20 -0.98 12.36
C THR A 228 21.29 0.20 12.04
N LYS A 229 21.47 0.83 10.87
CA LYS A 229 20.66 1.96 10.39
C LYS A 229 19.17 1.61 10.16
N TYR A 230 18.86 0.34 9.94
CA TYR A 230 17.51 -0.16 9.63
C TYR A 230 16.94 -1.09 10.70
N ARG A 231 17.63 -1.24 11.85
CA ARG A 231 17.07 -1.92 13.03
C ARG A 231 16.05 -1.01 13.70
N MET A 232 15.21 -1.61 14.56
CA MET A 232 14.18 -0.88 15.30
C MET A 232 14.80 0.33 16.00
N GLN A 233 14.27 1.52 15.70
CA GLN A 233 14.79 2.77 16.24
C GLN A 233 13.93 3.21 17.43
N PRO A 234 14.54 3.47 18.60
CA PRO A 234 13.83 4.05 19.75
C PRO A 234 13.16 5.38 19.33
N GLY A 235 11.85 5.51 19.59
CA GLY A 235 11.04 6.68 19.24
C GLY A 235 10.22 6.56 17.95
N GLN A 236 10.67 5.77 16.96
CA GLN A 236 9.94 5.55 15.71
C GLN A 236 9.12 4.25 15.74
N ASP A 237 9.64 3.21 16.41
CA ASP A 237 9.05 1.87 16.44
C ASP A 237 8.48 1.47 17.82
N ASP A 238 8.19 2.44 18.69
CA ASP A 238 7.77 2.21 20.08
C ASP A 238 6.50 1.34 20.18
N ASP A 239 5.55 1.53 19.26
CA ASP A 239 4.35 0.69 19.12
C ASP A 239 4.71 -0.79 18.93
N LEU A 240 5.67 -1.06 18.03
CA LEU A 240 6.09 -2.42 17.69
C LEU A 240 6.83 -3.04 18.86
N MET A 241 7.78 -2.32 19.45
CA MET A 241 8.51 -2.78 20.63
C MET A 241 7.56 -3.14 21.77
N THR A 242 6.55 -2.29 22.03
CA THR A 242 5.54 -2.55 23.06
C THR A 242 4.74 -3.82 22.75
N LEU A 243 4.33 -4.01 21.49
CA LEU A 243 3.60 -5.22 21.08
C LEU A 243 4.45 -6.50 21.24
N LEU A 244 5.72 -6.46 20.85
CA LEU A 244 6.63 -7.59 21.02
C LEU A 244 6.83 -7.92 22.50
N CYS A 245 7.11 -6.92 23.34
CA CYS A 245 7.23 -7.12 24.78
C CYS A 245 5.96 -7.76 25.38
N ARG A 246 4.77 -7.33 24.97
CA ARG A 246 3.51 -7.93 25.44
C ARG A 246 3.36 -9.38 24.98
N ALA A 247 3.72 -9.69 23.73
CA ALA A 247 3.67 -11.05 23.21
C ALA A 247 4.63 -12.01 23.95
N HIS A 248 5.86 -11.56 24.23
CA HIS A 248 6.83 -12.33 25.03
C HIS A 248 6.34 -12.51 26.47
N ALA A 249 5.86 -11.46 27.13
CA ALA A 249 5.32 -11.56 28.49
C ALA A 249 4.11 -12.49 28.58
N ALA A 250 3.25 -12.50 27.56
CA ALA A 250 2.13 -13.44 27.48
C ALA A 250 2.63 -14.89 27.35
N ARG A 251 3.66 -15.14 26.54
CA ARG A 251 4.28 -16.47 26.43
C ARG A 251 4.82 -16.96 27.76
N ASP A 252 5.55 -16.11 28.48
CA ASP A 252 6.16 -16.44 29.76
C ASP A 252 5.11 -16.76 30.84
N ALA A 253 3.93 -16.14 30.78
CA ALA A 253 2.81 -16.43 31.68
C ALA A 253 2.11 -17.78 31.40
N HIS A 254 2.36 -18.39 30.24
CA HIS A 254 1.74 -19.65 29.80
C HIS A 254 2.67 -20.87 29.89
N MET A 255 3.93 -20.67 30.28
CA MET A 255 4.95 -21.71 30.42
C MET A 255 5.06 -22.19 31.88
#